data_AF-A0A1S0TFP7-F1
#
_entry.id   AF-A0A1S0TFP7-F1
#
_cell.length_a   1.000
_cell.length_b   1.000
_cell.length_c   1.000
_cell.angle_alpha   90.00
_cell.angle_beta   90.00
_cell.angle_gamma   90.00
#
_symmetry.space_group_name_H-M   'P 1'
#
loop_
_entity.id
_entity.type
_entity.pdbx_description
1 polymer ?
#
loop_
_entity_poly.entity_id
_entity_poly.type
_entity_poly.pdbx_seq_one_letter_code
_entity_poly.pdbx_strand_id
1 'polypeptide(L)'
;MAVLPKSVYFLTLQFVLLLNLAVGIKLEDVINENGIDEETTLTASDFARAPEKEFNLTLLGIQIKSDPTMGNMTEGDIALPNFKGFIDYRNSRLERSAVRQFYRRWPNGEIPYAISSRYGPYSRSVIAKAMQKFHDISCVRFVPRVRNQHNDYLYIMPHDGCYSLVGRAGGSQPVSLEADCIQSGTIIHELMHAIGFFMNNPGTIIII
;
A
#
# COMPACT_ATOMS: atom_id res chain seq x y z
N MET A 1 -31.46 -42.64 19.16
CA MET A 1 -30.42 -41.61 18.87
C MET A 1 -29.48 -42.19 17.84
N ALA A 2 -29.55 -41.73 16.58
CA ALA A 2 -28.74 -42.27 15.49
C ALA A 2 -27.34 -41.60 15.50
N VAL A 3 -26.30 -42.39 15.76
CA VAL A 3 -24.90 -41.95 15.72
C VAL A 3 -24.42 -42.08 14.28
N LEU A 4 -24.07 -40.96 13.64
CA LEU A 4 -23.56 -40.95 12.27
C LEU A 4 -22.18 -41.65 12.20
N PRO A 5 -21.93 -42.49 11.17
CA PRO A 5 -20.70 -43.28 11.08
C PRO A 5 -19.46 -42.40 10.85
N LYS A 6 -18.33 -42.78 11.44
CA LYS A 6 -17.04 -42.05 11.40
C LYS A 6 -16.54 -41.72 9.98
N SER A 7 -16.95 -42.47 8.95
CA SER A 7 -16.61 -42.19 7.55
C SER A 7 -17.29 -40.91 7.02
N VAL A 8 -18.48 -40.59 7.52
CA VAL A 8 -19.21 -39.37 7.15
C VAL A 8 -18.53 -38.15 7.75
N TYR A 9 -18.02 -38.25 8.98
CA TYR A 9 -17.22 -37.18 9.61
C TYR A 9 -15.95 -36.88 8.81
N PHE A 10 -15.20 -37.90 8.39
CA PHE A 10 -14.01 -37.72 7.55
C PHE A 10 -14.34 -37.11 6.19
N LEU A 11 -15.41 -37.57 5.53
CA LEU A 11 -15.87 -36.99 4.27
C LEU A 11 -16.35 -35.54 4.42
N THR A 12 -17.07 -35.20 5.49
CA THR A 12 -17.45 -33.80 5.77
C THR A 12 -16.26 -32.94 6.12
N LEU A 13 -15.26 -33.48 6.83
CA LEU A 13 -14.05 -32.72 7.16
C LEU A 13 -13.19 -32.49 5.91
N GLN A 14 -13.07 -33.49 5.02
CA GLN A 14 -12.42 -33.33 3.72
C GLN A 14 -13.21 -32.38 2.83
N PHE A 15 -14.54 -32.40 2.84
CA PHE A 15 -15.39 -31.47 2.07
C PHE A 15 -15.34 -30.03 2.63
N VAL A 16 -15.23 -29.85 3.95
CA VAL A 16 -14.99 -28.55 4.61
C VAL A 16 -13.55 -28.06 4.41
N LEU A 17 -12.59 -28.97 4.29
CA LEU A 17 -11.19 -28.65 3.94
C LEU A 17 -11.05 -28.35 2.43
N LEU A 18 -11.87 -28.97 1.58
CA LEU A 18 -11.94 -28.71 0.14
C LEU A 18 -12.79 -27.47 -0.19
N LEU A 19 -13.73 -27.06 0.67
CA LEU A 19 -14.41 -25.74 0.59
C LEU A 19 -13.47 -24.58 0.94
N ASN A 20 -12.28 -24.85 1.47
CA ASN A 20 -11.20 -23.88 1.63
C ASN A 20 -10.21 -23.87 0.44
N LEU A 21 -10.52 -24.56 -0.66
CA LEU A 21 -9.77 -24.40 -1.90
C LEU A 21 -10.26 -23.17 -2.68
N ALA A 22 -9.40 -22.16 -2.69
CA ALA A 22 -9.40 -21.01 -3.59
C ALA A 22 -10.62 -20.07 -3.48
N VAL A 23 -10.62 -19.22 -2.46
CA VAL A 23 -11.07 -17.83 -2.69
C VAL A 23 -10.04 -17.21 -3.64
N GLY A 24 -10.20 -17.46 -4.94
CA GLY A 24 -9.39 -16.83 -5.96
C GLY A 24 -9.65 -15.33 -5.90
N ILE A 25 -8.60 -14.53 -5.75
CA ILE A 25 -8.67 -13.08 -5.85
C ILE A 25 -9.18 -12.74 -7.25
N LYS A 26 -10.15 -11.86 -7.33
CA LYS A 26 -10.71 -11.35 -8.59
C LYS A 26 -10.24 -9.93 -8.85
N LEU A 27 -10.48 -9.43 -10.07
CA LEU A 27 -10.14 -8.06 -10.42
C LEU A 27 -10.87 -7.04 -9.53
N GLU A 28 -12.13 -7.30 -9.19
CA GLU A 28 -12.92 -6.48 -8.25
C GLU A 28 -12.36 -6.44 -6.82
N ASP A 29 -11.56 -7.42 -6.42
CA ASP A 29 -10.87 -7.42 -5.13
C ASP A 29 -9.66 -6.48 -5.12
N VAL A 30 -9.17 -6.12 -6.32
CA VAL A 30 -8.11 -5.13 -6.52
C VAL A 30 -8.73 -3.74 -6.64
N ILE A 31 -9.43 -3.46 -7.72
CA ILE A 31 -10.11 -2.18 -7.97
C ILE A 31 -11.48 -2.45 -8.59
N ASN A 32 -12.51 -1.82 -8.05
CA ASN A 32 -13.83 -1.77 -8.65
C ASN A 32 -13.92 -0.56 -9.60
N GLU A 33 -13.67 -0.80 -10.89
CA GLU A 33 -13.68 0.25 -11.93
C GLU A 33 -15.03 0.94 -12.11
N ASN A 34 -16.12 0.23 -11.81
CA ASN A 34 -17.48 0.76 -11.94
C ASN A 34 -18.01 1.36 -10.63
N GLY A 35 -17.20 1.37 -9.57
CA GLY A 35 -17.57 1.92 -8.28
C GLY A 35 -17.58 3.44 -8.28
N ILE A 36 -18.53 4.03 -7.55
CA ILE A 36 -18.51 5.46 -7.22
C ILE A 36 -17.30 5.70 -6.32
N ASP A 37 -16.54 6.76 -6.61
CA ASP A 37 -15.39 7.16 -5.81
C ASP A 37 -15.83 8.02 -4.62
N GLU A 38 -15.72 7.45 -3.41
CA GLU A 38 -16.05 8.10 -2.16
C GLU A 38 -14.91 7.95 -1.15
N GLU A 39 -14.75 8.94 -0.28
CA GLU A 39 -13.76 8.88 0.81
C GLU A 39 -14.16 7.82 1.86
N THR A 40 -13.29 6.83 2.05
CA THR A 40 -13.36 5.85 3.13
C THR A 40 -12.05 5.81 3.90
N THR A 41 -11.94 4.96 4.92
CA THR A 41 -10.70 4.77 5.70
C THR A 41 -10.42 3.28 5.87
N LEU A 42 -9.17 2.90 6.15
CA LEU A 42 -8.86 1.51 6.47
C LEU A 42 -9.46 1.12 7.82
N THR A 43 -9.90 -0.14 7.91
CA THR A 43 -10.48 -0.74 9.11
C THR A 43 -9.47 -1.66 9.78
N ALA A 44 -9.67 -2.01 11.05
CA ALA A 44 -8.85 -3.01 11.73
C ALA A 44 -8.79 -4.36 10.99
N SER A 45 -9.87 -4.72 10.28
CA SER A 45 -9.91 -5.93 9.43
C SER A 45 -8.98 -5.84 8.22
N ASP A 46 -8.75 -4.64 7.68
CA ASP A 46 -7.82 -4.44 6.55
C ASP A 46 -6.38 -4.69 7.01
N PHE A 47 -6.01 -4.22 8.21
CA PHE A 47 -4.70 -4.51 8.83
C PHE A 47 -4.55 -5.99 9.19
N ALA A 48 -5.58 -6.62 9.76
CA ALA A 48 -5.55 -8.02 10.17
C ALA A 48 -5.47 -9.00 8.98
N ARG A 49 -6.00 -8.62 7.82
CA ARG A 49 -5.98 -9.43 6.58
C ARG A 49 -4.76 -9.18 5.70
N ALA A 50 -3.80 -8.39 6.16
CA ALA A 50 -2.56 -8.13 5.41
C ALA A 50 -1.89 -9.47 5.03
N PRO A 51 -1.68 -9.74 3.72
CA PRO A 51 -1.16 -11.04 3.30
C PRO A 51 0.31 -11.18 3.67
N GLU A 52 0.73 -12.33 4.20
CA GLU A 52 2.15 -12.61 4.44
C GLU A 52 2.96 -12.53 3.13
N LYS A 53 2.44 -13.20 2.09
CA LYS A 53 2.95 -13.16 0.72
C LYS A 53 1.91 -12.54 -0.22
N GLU A 54 2.33 -11.54 -0.98
CA GLU A 54 1.46 -10.88 -1.96
C GLU A 54 1.10 -11.81 -3.13
N PHE A 55 -0.13 -11.66 -3.63
CA PHE A 55 -0.64 -12.40 -4.77
C PHE A 55 0.01 -11.89 -6.06
N ASN A 56 0.27 -12.80 -7.01
CA ASN A 56 0.81 -12.42 -8.30
C ASN A 56 -0.30 -11.85 -9.20
N LEU A 57 -0.42 -10.53 -9.22
CA LEU A 57 -1.44 -9.79 -9.98
C LEU A 57 -1.39 -10.05 -11.50
N THR A 58 -0.25 -10.49 -12.05
CA THR A 58 -0.16 -10.85 -13.47
C THR A 58 -1.06 -12.04 -13.83
N LEU A 59 -1.42 -12.88 -12.84
CA LEU A 59 -2.40 -13.96 -13.00
C LEU A 59 -3.83 -13.45 -13.26
N LEU A 60 -4.10 -12.18 -12.96
CA LEU A 60 -5.38 -11.50 -13.27
C LEU A 60 -5.32 -10.71 -14.58
N GLY A 61 -4.23 -10.83 -15.35
CA GLY A 61 -4.00 -10.06 -16.57
C GLY A 61 -3.44 -8.65 -16.35
N ILE A 62 -3.22 -8.24 -15.10
CA ILE A 62 -2.65 -6.93 -14.76
C ILE A 62 -1.18 -6.89 -15.19
N GLN A 63 -0.84 -5.93 -16.04
CA GLN A 63 0.54 -5.73 -16.49
C GLN A 63 1.28 -4.87 -15.47
N ILE A 64 2.14 -5.51 -14.66
CA ILE A 64 2.97 -4.81 -13.69
C ILE A 64 4.04 -4.02 -14.43
N LYS A 65 3.96 -2.70 -14.38
CA LYS A 65 5.03 -1.83 -14.84
C LYS A 65 6.14 -1.87 -13.81
N SER A 66 7.37 -2.11 -14.27
CA SER A 66 8.54 -1.84 -13.44
C SER A 66 8.59 -0.33 -13.20
N ASP A 67 8.51 0.08 -11.94
CA ASP A 67 8.72 1.47 -11.59
C ASP A 67 10.16 1.86 -11.98
N PRO A 68 10.35 2.81 -12.92
CA PRO A 68 11.68 3.21 -13.39
C PRO A 68 12.53 3.84 -12.27
N THR A 69 11.91 4.31 -11.19
CA THR A 69 12.60 4.81 -9.99
C THR A 69 12.95 3.70 -9.00
N MET A 70 12.32 2.52 -9.11
CA MET A 70 12.72 1.31 -8.37
C MET A 70 13.85 0.52 -9.06
N GLY A 71 14.17 0.83 -10.32
CA GLY A 71 15.25 0.18 -11.08
C GLY A 71 15.00 -1.31 -11.37
N ASN A 72 15.75 -1.87 -12.32
CA ASN A 72 15.70 -3.30 -12.61
C ASN A 72 16.20 -4.08 -11.38
N MET A 73 15.34 -4.83 -10.69
CA MET A 73 15.70 -5.63 -9.51
C MET A 73 16.51 -6.89 -9.88
N THR A 74 17.52 -6.74 -10.74
CA THR A 74 18.59 -7.70 -10.99
C THR A 74 19.88 -6.91 -11.22
N GLU A 75 20.73 -6.92 -10.19
CA GLU A 75 22.17 -6.58 -10.18
C GLU A 75 22.60 -5.18 -10.64
N GLY A 76 23.04 -4.38 -9.66
CA GLY A 76 23.77 -3.13 -9.85
C GLY A 76 24.14 -2.48 -8.52
N ASP A 77 23.16 -2.16 -7.66
CA ASP A 77 23.43 -1.43 -6.41
C ASP A 77 22.42 -1.69 -5.26
N ILE A 78 21.46 -2.60 -5.41
CA ILE A 78 20.45 -2.87 -4.39
C ILE A 78 20.11 -4.37 -4.35
N ALA A 79 20.85 -5.12 -3.54
CA ALA A 79 20.36 -6.36 -2.94
C ALA A 79 20.06 -6.05 -1.47
N LEU A 80 18.88 -5.48 -1.18
CA LEU A 80 18.44 -5.30 0.20
C LEU A 80 17.26 -6.23 0.49
N PRO A 81 17.45 -7.28 1.30
CA PRO A 81 16.39 -8.23 1.61
C PRO A 81 15.28 -7.66 2.52
N ASN A 82 15.43 -6.43 3.06
CA ASN A 82 14.45 -5.86 4.00
C ASN A 82 14.35 -4.32 3.98
N PHE A 83 13.13 -3.81 4.23
CA PHE A 83 12.80 -2.38 4.34
C PHE A 83 13.57 -1.66 5.46
N LYS A 84 13.86 -2.37 6.55
CA LYS A 84 14.70 -1.86 7.65
C LYS A 84 16.13 -1.55 7.17
N GLY A 85 16.73 -2.44 6.38
CA GLY A 85 18.07 -2.24 5.81
C GLY A 85 18.13 -1.07 4.84
N PHE A 86 17.03 -0.77 4.13
CA PHE A 86 16.92 0.43 3.29
C PHE A 86 16.99 1.73 4.11
N ILE A 87 16.28 1.80 5.24
CA ILE A 87 16.34 2.96 6.16
C ILE A 87 17.72 3.08 6.82
N ASP A 88 18.27 1.97 7.31
CA ASP A 88 19.55 1.97 8.04
C ASP A 88 20.76 2.27 7.14
N TYR A 89 20.82 1.71 5.93
CA TYR A 89 21.97 1.84 4.99
C TYR A 89 22.16 3.26 4.46
N ARG A 90 21.07 4.03 4.28
CA ARG A 90 21.15 5.37 3.68
C ARG A 90 21.21 6.53 4.68
N ASN A 91 21.43 6.30 5.97
CA ASN A 91 21.55 7.40 6.95
C ASN A 91 22.60 8.47 6.58
N SER A 92 23.57 8.18 5.69
CA SER A 92 24.53 9.17 5.16
C SER A 92 24.12 9.89 3.85
N ARG A 93 23.11 9.39 3.10
CA ARG A 93 22.62 9.99 1.82
C ARG A 93 21.16 10.47 1.88
N LEU A 94 20.32 9.93 2.78
CA LEU A 94 18.91 10.32 2.94
C LEU A 94 18.74 11.77 3.42
N GLU A 95 19.72 12.31 4.17
CA GLU A 95 19.67 13.71 4.61
C GLU A 95 19.59 14.70 3.44
N ARG A 96 20.19 14.36 2.29
CA ARG A 96 20.14 15.18 1.07
C ARG A 96 18.90 14.95 0.21
N SER A 97 18.10 13.97 0.60
CA SER A 97 16.90 13.47 -0.10
C SER A 97 15.61 13.75 0.68
N ALA A 98 15.68 14.46 1.81
CA ALA A 98 14.51 14.80 2.62
C ALA A 98 14.14 16.28 2.44
N VAL A 99 12.84 16.56 2.45
CA VAL A 99 12.32 17.93 2.48
C VAL A 99 12.81 18.67 3.72
N ARG A 100 13.48 19.80 3.49
CA ARG A 100 14.08 20.63 4.55
C ARG A 100 13.12 21.71 5.05
N GLN A 101 12.16 22.11 4.22
CA GLN A 101 11.19 23.14 4.54
C GLN A 101 10.17 22.65 5.57
N PHE A 102 10.13 23.27 6.75
CA PHE A 102 9.21 22.88 7.83
C PHE A 102 7.73 22.91 7.41
N TYR A 103 7.32 23.90 6.60
CA TYR A 103 5.94 24.00 6.13
C TYR A 103 5.52 22.86 5.18
N ARG A 104 6.49 22.13 4.61
CA ARG A 104 6.23 20.94 3.78
C ARG A 104 6.33 19.62 4.55
N ARG A 105 6.54 19.68 5.87
CA ARG A 105 6.53 18.50 6.74
C ARG A 105 5.15 18.30 7.34
N TRP A 106 4.81 17.04 7.58
CA TRP A 106 3.62 16.67 8.34
C TRP A 106 3.85 16.96 9.83
N PRO A 107 2.97 17.75 10.48
CA PRO A 107 3.08 18.03 11.91
C PRO A 107 3.12 16.74 12.73
N ASN A 108 4.00 16.67 13.73
CA ASN A 108 4.14 15.54 14.65
C ASN A 108 4.43 14.17 14.00
N GLY A 109 4.75 14.13 12.70
CA GLY A 109 4.86 12.86 11.95
C GLY A 109 3.51 12.16 11.73
N GLU A 110 2.40 12.85 11.97
CA GLU A 110 1.05 12.34 11.72
C GLU A 110 0.58 12.74 10.33
N ILE A 111 0.17 11.76 9.55
CA ILE A 111 -0.27 11.90 8.16
C ILE A 111 -1.72 11.44 8.07
N PRO A 112 -2.68 12.38 8.12
CA PRO A 112 -4.07 12.09 7.86
C PRO A 112 -4.27 11.51 6.46
N TYR A 113 -5.08 10.47 6.33
CA TYR A 113 -5.42 9.88 5.04
C TYR A 113 -6.89 9.50 4.91
N ALA A 114 -7.39 9.54 3.69
CA ALA A 114 -8.59 8.86 3.25
C ALA A 114 -8.23 7.99 2.03
N ILE A 115 -9.00 6.93 1.80
CA ILE A 115 -8.81 6.05 0.64
C ILE A 115 -10.11 5.91 -0.14
N SER A 116 -10.00 5.77 -1.45
CA SER A 116 -11.12 5.51 -2.35
C SER A 116 -11.90 4.25 -1.94
N SER A 117 -13.23 4.34 -1.97
CA SER A 117 -14.16 3.21 -1.90
C SER A 117 -14.00 2.20 -3.04
N ARG A 118 -13.32 2.57 -4.15
CA ARG A 118 -13.06 1.68 -5.29
C ARG A 118 -12.04 0.59 -4.97
N TYR A 119 -11.22 0.75 -3.93
CA TYR A 119 -10.29 -0.31 -3.54
C TYR A 119 -11.02 -1.51 -2.97
N GLY A 120 -10.83 -2.67 -3.61
CA GLY A 120 -11.34 -3.93 -3.14
C GLY A 120 -10.59 -4.45 -1.90
N PRO A 121 -11.08 -5.54 -1.28
CA PRO A 121 -10.53 -6.06 -0.05
C PRO A 121 -9.03 -6.40 -0.11
N TYR A 122 -8.53 -6.89 -1.26
CA TYR A 122 -7.12 -7.20 -1.42
C TYR A 122 -6.28 -5.93 -1.41
N SER A 123 -6.59 -4.93 -2.23
CA SER A 123 -5.85 -3.66 -2.27
C SER A 123 -5.82 -2.96 -0.93
N ARG A 124 -6.96 -2.90 -0.23
CA ARG A 124 -7.03 -2.32 1.11
C ARG A 124 -6.08 -3.01 2.09
N SER A 125 -6.00 -4.34 2.04
CA SER A 125 -5.09 -5.10 2.91
C SER A 125 -3.60 -4.85 2.58
N VAL A 126 -3.25 -4.67 1.31
CA VAL A 126 -1.87 -4.38 0.88
C VAL A 126 -1.48 -2.94 1.23
N ILE A 127 -2.39 -1.96 1.06
CA ILE A 127 -2.19 -0.58 1.51
C ILE A 127 -1.99 -0.53 3.03
N ALA A 128 -2.83 -1.25 3.79
CA ALA A 128 -2.71 -1.36 5.24
C ALA A 128 -1.36 -1.97 5.65
N LYS A 129 -0.93 -3.04 4.98
CA LYS A 129 0.38 -3.67 5.18
C LYS A 129 1.54 -2.69 4.95
N ALA A 130 1.47 -1.88 3.90
CA ALA A 130 2.48 -0.86 3.59
C ALA A 130 2.54 0.22 4.69
N MET A 131 1.39 0.73 5.13
CA MET A 131 1.33 1.69 6.24
C MET A 131 1.86 1.10 7.55
N GLN A 132 1.53 -0.16 7.85
CA GLN A 132 2.01 -0.85 9.05
C GLN A 132 3.54 -0.93 9.10
N LYS A 133 4.21 -1.17 7.96
CA LYS A 133 5.68 -1.18 7.90
C LYS A 133 6.29 0.14 8.39
N PHE A 134 5.70 1.29 8.07
CA PHE A 134 6.16 2.57 8.60
C PHE A 134 5.92 2.68 10.11
N HIS A 135 4.78 2.18 10.60
CA HIS A 135 4.45 2.20 12.02
C HIS A 135 5.44 1.38 12.85
N ASP A 136 5.89 0.24 12.31
CA ASP A 136 6.79 -0.70 12.98
C ASP A 136 8.22 -0.19 13.12
N ILE A 137 8.71 0.60 12.15
CA ILE A 137 10.15 0.95 12.07
C ILE A 137 10.45 2.44 12.25
N SER A 138 9.42 3.30 12.27
CA SER A 138 9.61 4.75 12.32
C SER A 138 8.61 5.42 13.27
N CYS A 139 8.74 6.74 13.45
CA CYS A 139 7.77 7.55 14.17
C CYS A 139 6.60 8.04 13.30
N VAL A 140 6.59 7.76 11.99
CA VAL A 140 5.51 8.20 11.08
C VAL A 140 4.23 7.44 11.41
N ARG A 141 3.10 8.16 11.51
CA ARG A 141 1.79 7.58 11.80
C ARG A 141 0.78 8.02 10.75
N PHE A 142 0.30 7.06 9.97
CA PHE A 142 -0.85 7.24 9.08
C PHE A 142 -2.13 7.13 9.89
N VAL A 143 -2.92 8.20 9.93
CA VAL A 143 -4.14 8.28 10.75
C VAL A 143 -5.37 8.50 9.88
N PRO A 144 -6.51 7.84 10.16
CA PRO A 144 -7.75 8.09 9.43
C PRO A 144 -8.14 9.58 9.47
N ARG A 145 -8.52 10.15 8.32
CA ARG A 145 -8.93 11.54 8.23
C ARG A 145 -10.18 11.80 9.08
N VAL A 146 -10.15 12.85 9.89
CA VAL A 146 -11.32 13.42 10.56
C VAL A 146 -11.65 14.74 9.85
N ARG A 147 -12.78 14.78 9.12
CA ARG A 147 -13.12 15.88 8.18
C ARG A 147 -13.06 17.28 8.80
N ASN A 148 -13.39 17.42 10.08
CA ASN A 148 -13.41 18.72 10.78
C ASN A 148 -12.09 19.07 11.50
N GLN A 149 -11.09 18.20 11.45
CA GLN A 149 -9.78 18.39 12.13
C GLN A 149 -8.63 18.41 11.13
N HIS A 150 -8.72 17.60 10.06
CA HIS A 150 -7.65 17.42 9.08
C HIS A 150 -8.01 18.14 7.77
N ASN A 151 -7.52 19.38 7.65
CA ASN A 151 -7.58 20.16 6.41
C ASN A 151 -6.56 19.67 5.37
N ASP A 152 -5.39 19.23 5.84
CA ASP A 152 -4.34 18.65 5.01
C ASP A 152 -4.33 17.13 5.19
N TYR A 153 -4.41 16.38 4.10
CA TYR A 153 -4.49 14.92 4.14
C TYR A 153 -4.16 14.29 2.79
N LEU A 154 -3.79 13.02 2.81
CA LEU A 154 -3.64 12.20 1.62
C LEU A 154 -5.00 11.65 1.18
N TYR A 155 -5.33 11.77 -0.09
CA TYR A 155 -6.40 11.00 -0.71
C TYR A 155 -5.79 9.92 -1.61
N ILE A 156 -5.85 8.68 -1.16
CA ILE A 156 -5.30 7.52 -1.87
C ILE A 156 -6.37 6.99 -2.80
N MET A 157 -6.13 6.99 -4.12
CA MET A 157 -7.16 6.67 -5.11
C MET A 157 -6.58 5.99 -6.37
N PRO A 158 -7.35 5.11 -7.04
CA PRO A 158 -6.97 4.55 -8.33
C PRO A 158 -7.30 5.57 -9.44
N HIS A 159 -6.26 6.22 -9.97
CA HIS A 159 -6.39 7.28 -10.97
C HIS A 159 -5.52 7.04 -12.20
N ASP A 160 -4.27 7.51 -12.21
CA ASP A 160 -3.39 7.46 -13.39
C ASP A 160 -1.98 6.98 -13.00
N GLY A 161 -1.84 5.66 -12.93
CA GLY A 161 -0.59 5.01 -12.55
C GLY A 161 -0.22 5.21 -11.08
N CYS A 162 1.08 5.16 -10.79
CA CYS A 162 1.64 5.27 -9.44
C CYS A 162 2.32 6.63 -9.29
N TYR A 163 1.82 7.50 -8.40
CA TYR A 163 2.49 8.76 -8.08
C TYR A 163 2.01 9.36 -6.75
N SER A 164 2.84 10.23 -6.18
CA SER A 164 2.51 11.08 -5.03
C SER A 164 3.22 12.44 -5.14
N LEU A 165 2.62 13.47 -4.54
CA LEU A 165 3.34 14.71 -4.24
C LEU A 165 4.40 14.48 -3.17
N VAL A 166 5.45 15.30 -3.17
CA VAL A 166 6.53 15.21 -2.16
C VAL A 166 6.21 16.07 -0.93
N GLY A 167 6.11 15.43 0.23
CA GLY A 167 5.80 16.07 1.50
C GLY A 167 4.36 16.58 1.59
N ARG A 168 4.10 17.45 2.57
CA ARG A 168 2.81 18.11 2.77
C ARG A 168 2.67 19.29 1.79
N ALA A 169 1.73 19.19 0.87
CA ALA A 169 1.40 20.24 -0.11
C ALA A 169 0.29 21.19 0.38
N GLY A 170 -0.52 20.74 1.34
CA GLY A 170 -1.69 21.46 1.85
C GLY A 170 -2.98 21.02 1.16
N GLY A 171 -4.11 21.07 1.88
CA GLY A 171 -5.39 20.57 1.39
C GLY A 171 -5.41 19.05 1.18
N SER A 172 -6.36 18.60 0.37
CA SER A 172 -6.37 17.22 -0.15
C SER A 172 -5.26 17.07 -1.19
N GLN A 173 -4.33 16.14 -0.99
CA GLN A 173 -3.32 15.79 -2.00
C GLN A 173 -3.46 14.33 -2.45
N PRO A 174 -3.38 14.05 -3.76
CA PRO A 174 -3.55 12.70 -4.27
C PRO A 174 -2.31 11.83 -4.03
N VAL A 175 -2.56 10.55 -3.76
CA VAL A 175 -1.61 9.45 -3.94
C VAL A 175 -2.29 8.46 -4.88
N SER A 176 -1.83 8.40 -6.13
CA SER A 176 -2.41 7.50 -7.12
C SER A 176 -1.81 6.12 -6.96
N LEU A 177 -2.66 5.11 -6.77
CA LEU A 177 -2.28 3.70 -6.80
C LEU A 177 -3.28 2.95 -7.66
N GLU A 178 -2.92 2.76 -8.92
CA GLU A 178 -3.66 1.96 -9.89
C GLU A 178 -3.45 0.46 -9.67
N ALA A 179 -4.13 -0.40 -10.44
CA ALA A 179 -4.10 -1.86 -10.25
C ALA A 179 -2.67 -2.45 -10.28
N ASP A 180 -1.82 -1.92 -11.16
CA ASP A 180 -0.41 -2.32 -11.29
C ASP A 180 0.49 -1.79 -10.14
N CYS A 181 -0.01 -0.84 -9.35
CA CYS A 181 0.68 -0.27 -8.19
C CYS A 181 0.39 -1.03 -6.88
N ILE A 182 -0.56 -1.98 -6.86
CA ILE A 182 -1.00 -2.70 -5.65
C ILE A 182 0.02 -3.78 -5.25
N GLN A 183 1.21 -3.31 -4.86
CA GLN A 183 2.31 -4.08 -4.33
C GLN A 183 2.92 -3.30 -3.18
N SER A 184 3.29 -3.96 -2.09
CA SER A 184 3.78 -3.25 -0.90
C SER A 184 4.99 -2.36 -1.21
N GLY A 185 5.88 -2.79 -2.13
CA GLY A 185 7.06 -2.03 -2.51
C GLY A 185 6.71 -0.68 -3.14
N THR A 186 5.87 -0.70 -4.18
CA THR A 186 5.38 0.51 -4.88
C THR A 186 4.59 1.41 -3.94
N ILE A 187 3.70 0.85 -3.12
CA ILE A 187 2.92 1.66 -2.17
C ILE A 187 3.84 2.35 -1.15
N ILE A 188 4.84 1.63 -0.62
CA ILE A 188 5.84 2.22 0.27
C ILE A 188 6.59 3.36 -0.43
N HIS A 189 6.97 3.17 -1.70
CA HIS A 189 7.65 4.20 -2.50
C HIS A 189 6.82 5.49 -2.56
N GLU A 190 5.55 5.40 -2.96
CA GLU A 190 4.66 6.55 -3.07
C GLU A 190 4.37 7.20 -1.71
N LEU A 191 4.16 6.39 -0.67
CA LEU A 191 4.00 6.90 0.69
C LEU A 191 5.28 7.59 1.20
N MET A 192 6.47 7.13 0.78
CA MET A 192 7.74 7.76 1.12
C MET A 192 7.87 9.14 0.46
N HIS A 193 7.38 9.31 -0.77
CA HIS A 193 7.23 10.62 -1.39
C HIS A 193 6.29 11.51 -0.59
N ALA A 194 5.09 11.03 -0.24
CA ALA A 194 4.12 11.77 0.57
C ALA A 194 4.69 12.22 1.93
N ILE A 195 5.53 11.38 2.57
CA ILE A 195 6.23 11.71 3.83
C ILE A 195 7.21 12.87 3.63
N GLY A 196 7.84 12.98 2.46
CA GLY A 196 8.76 14.07 2.12
C GLY A 196 10.16 13.64 1.72
N PHE A 197 10.34 12.42 1.24
CA PHE A 197 11.61 11.98 0.65
C PHE A 197 11.55 12.01 -0.88
N PHE A 198 12.64 12.42 -1.51
CA PHE A 198 12.88 12.37 -2.94
C PHE A 198 14.12 11.51 -3.23
N MET A 199 14.01 10.53 -4.12
CA MET A 199 15.16 9.71 -4.53
C MET A 199 15.83 10.33 -5.76
N ASN A 200 17.14 10.57 -5.72
CA ASN A 200 17.87 11.08 -6.87
C ASN A 200 18.25 9.93 -7.85
N ASN A 201 17.42 9.76 -8.90
CA ASN A 201 17.66 9.28 -10.28
C ASN A 201 17.89 7.78 -10.63
N PRO A 202 17.59 7.36 -11.91
CA PRO A 202 17.20 8.17 -13.09
C PRO A 202 15.81 7.85 -13.68
N GLY A 203 14.94 8.86 -13.77
CA GLY A 203 13.66 8.73 -14.46
C GLY A 203 12.62 9.83 -14.21
N THR A 204 12.88 10.75 -13.27
CA THR A 204 12.18 12.03 -13.06
C THR A 204 10.71 12.09 -13.49
N ILE A 205 9.79 11.97 -12.53
CA ILE A 205 8.60 12.83 -12.54
C ILE A 205 8.66 13.71 -11.29
N ILE A 206 8.98 14.97 -11.54
CA ILE A 206 8.77 16.08 -10.65
C ILE A 206 7.34 16.55 -10.92
N ILE A 207 6.50 16.65 -9.88
CA ILE A 207 5.51 17.73 -9.84
C ILE A 207 5.80 18.56 -8.60
N ILE A 208 6.40 19.73 -8.85
CA ILE A 208 6.36 20.90 -7.96
C ILE A 208 5.10 21.68 -8.34
#